data_AF-A0A2W4RLW3-F1
#
_entry.id   AF-A0A2W4RLW3-F1
#
_cell.length_a   1.000
_cell.length_b   1.000
_cell.length_c   1.000
_cell.angle_alpha   90.00
_cell.angle_beta   90.00
_cell.angle_gamma   90.00
#
_symmetry.space_group_name_H-M   'P 1'
#
loop_
_entity.id
_entity.type
_entity.pdbx_description
1 polymer ?
#
loop_
_entity_poly.entity_id
_entity_poly.type
_entity_poly.pdbx_seq_one_letter_code
_entity_poly.pdbx_strand_id
1 'polypeptide(L)' 'VERSLMLVTALAPKIGYDNAAKIAKEAHRKGTTLREEAVGGGYVTAEEFDAIVRPEKMIAPDE' A
#
# COMPACT_ATOMS: atom_id res chain seq x y z
N VAL A 1 12.66 0.93 -4.92
CA VAL A 1 11.96 0.81 -3.62
C VAL A 1 10.43 0.76 -3.80
N GLU A 2 9.87 1.44 -4.80
CA GLU A 2 8.41 1.53 -5.05
C GLU A 2 7.69 0.24 -5.49
N ARG A 3 8.40 -0.87 -5.70
CA ARG A 3 7.82 -2.18 -6.07
C ARG A 3 7.72 -3.17 -4.91
N SER A 4 8.08 -2.76 -3.69
CA SER A 4 7.99 -3.65 -2.53
C SER A 4 6.53 -3.86 -2.13
N LEU A 5 5.96 -5.00 -2.54
CA LEU A 5 4.61 -5.47 -2.16
C LEU A 5 4.40 -5.55 -0.64
N MET A 6 5.50 -5.58 0.13
CA MET A 6 5.52 -5.57 1.60
C MET A 6 4.98 -4.27 2.21
N LEU A 7 4.95 -3.16 1.45
CA LEU A 7 4.44 -1.86 1.92
C LEU A 7 2.91 -1.87 2.13
N VAL A 8 2.23 -2.91 1.65
CA VAL A 8 0.77 -3.05 1.77
C VAL A 8 0.30 -3.21 3.23
N THR A 9 1.17 -3.67 4.14
CA THR A 9 0.84 -3.78 5.56
C THR A 9 0.61 -2.42 6.22
N ALA A 10 1.24 -1.36 5.71
CA ALA A 10 0.98 0.01 6.15
C ALA A 10 -0.46 0.45 5.86
N LEU A 11 -1.09 -0.12 4.83
CA LEU A 11 -2.48 0.17 4.47
C LEU A 11 -3.49 -0.61 5.33
N ALA A 12 -3.10 -1.74 5.91
CA ALA A 12 -3.98 -2.61 6.70
C ALA A 12 -4.80 -1.88 7.81
N PRO A 13 -4.26 -0.93 8.60
CA PRO A 13 -5.07 -0.20 9.58
C PRO A 13 -6.15 0.72 8.95
N LYS A 14 -5.97 1.16 7.71
CA LYS A 14 -6.91 2.05 7.02
C LYS A 14 -7.98 1.29 6.25
N ILE A 15 -7.59 0.23 5.55
CA ILE A 15 -8.46 -0.48 4.60
C ILE A 15 -8.81 -1.90 5.06
N GLY A 16 -8.22 -2.37 6.16
CA GLY A 16 -8.34 -3.75 6.64
C GLY A 16 -7.32 -4.69 6.01
N TYR A 17 -6.95 -5.74 6.76
CA TYR A 17 -5.95 -6.72 6.35
C TYR A 17 -6.33 -7.48 5.07
N ASP A 18 -7.60 -7.91 4.93
CA ASP A 18 -8.09 -8.60 3.73
C ASP A 18 -7.98 -7.76 2.46
N ASN A 19 -8.36 -6.47 2.54
CA ASN A 19 -8.26 -5.57 1.39
C ASN A 19 -6.81 -5.27 1.04
N ALA A 20 -5.95 -5.07 2.04
CA ALA A 20 -4.51 -4.94 1.83
C ALA A 20 -3.93 -6.18 1.10
N ALA A 21 -4.24 -7.38 1.57
CA ALA A 21 -3.78 -8.61 0.92
C ALA A 21 -4.31 -8.74 -0.52
N LYS A 22 -5.56 -8.34 -0.77
CA LYS A 22 -6.17 -8.35 -2.11
C LYS A 22 -5.47 -7.40 -3.07
N ILE A 23 -5.20 -6.16 -2.64
CA ILE A 23 -4.48 -5.15 -3.44
C ILE A 23 -3.08 -5.64 -3.80
N ALA A 24 -2.33 -6.22 -2.85
CA ALA A 24 -1.00 -6.76 -3.13
C ALA A 24 -1.04 -7.91 -4.14
N LYS A 25 -2.00 -8.82 -4.03
CA LYS A 25 -2.17 -9.93 -4.99
C LYS A 25 -2.54 -9.42 -6.38
N GLU A 26 -3.47 -8.47 -6.46
CA GLU A 26 -3.90 -7.88 -7.74
C GLU A 26 -2.76 -7.10 -8.39
N ALA A 27 -2.05 -6.26 -7.63
CA ALA A 27 -0.88 -5.52 -8.10
C ALA A 27 0.19 -6.47 -8.65
N HIS A 28 0.48 -7.54 -7.91
CA HIS A 28 1.43 -8.56 -8.36
C HIS A 28 0.96 -9.28 -9.64
N ARG A 29 -0.32 -9.66 -9.71
CA ARG A 29 -0.88 -10.39 -10.86
C ARG A 29 -0.94 -9.53 -12.13
N LYS A 30 -1.31 -8.25 -11.99
CA LYS A 30 -1.43 -7.30 -13.11
C LYS A 30 -0.09 -6.65 -13.48
N GLY A 31 0.91 -6.74 -12.61
CA GLY A 31 2.16 -6.01 -12.75
C GLY A 31 2.02 -4.51 -12.50
N THR A 32 0.94 -4.09 -11.83
CA THR A 32 0.66 -2.71 -11.43
C THR A 32 1.25 -2.42 -10.06
N THR A 33 1.30 -1.14 -9.69
CA THR A 33 1.78 -0.72 -8.37
C THR A 33 0.69 -0.82 -7.32
N LEU A 34 1.08 -0.93 -6.04
CA LEU A 34 0.14 -0.87 -4.92
C LEU A 34 -0.68 0.43 -4.93
N ARG A 35 -0.07 1.55 -5.34
CA ARG A 35 -0.72 2.86 -5.44
C ARG A 35 -1.84 2.84 -6.47
N GLU A 36 -1.58 2.30 -7.66
CA GLU A 36 -2.59 2.19 -8.71
C GLU A 36 -3.78 1.34 -8.29
N GLU A 37 -3.54 0.18 -7.68
CA GLU A 37 -4.65 -0.68 -7.22
C GLU A 37 -5.39 -0.10 -6.01
N ALA A 38 -4.68 0.56 -5.09
CA ALA A 38 -5.30 1.17 -3.90
C ALA A 38 -6.12 2.42 -4.25
N VAL A 39 -5.60 3.29 -5.12
CA VAL A 39 -6.29 4.50 -5.58
C VAL A 39 -7.36 4.16 -6.62
N GLY A 40 -7.03 3.33 -7.60
CA GLY A 40 -7.96 2.91 -8.64
C GLY A 40 -9.10 2.04 -8.11
N GLY A 41 -8.87 1.29 -7.02
CA GLY A 41 -9.90 0.54 -6.30
C GLY A 41 -10.76 1.38 -5.35
N GLY A 42 -10.47 2.68 -5.19
CA GLY A 42 -11.20 3.56 -4.28
C GLY A 42 -10.99 3.26 -2.80
N TYR A 43 -9.93 2.52 -2.45
CA TYR A 43 -9.61 2.16 -1.07
C TYR A 43 -9.03 3.33 -0.28
N VAL A 44 -8.20 4.14 -0.95
CA VAL A 44 -7.57 5.36 -0.42
C VAL A 44 -7.38 6.36 -1.55
N THR A 45 -7.25 7.64 -1.23
CA THR A 45 -6.80 8.62 -2.22
C THR A 45 -5.30 8.53 -2.47
N ALA A 46 -4.81 9.15 -3.54
CA ALA A 46 -3.37 9.24 -3.80
C ALA A 46 -2.64 9.93 -2.64
N GLU A 47 -3.23 10.99 -2.09
CA GLU A 47 -2.68 11.75 -0.96
C GLU A 47 -2.63 10.89 0.32
N GLU A 48 -3.68 10.12 0.60
CA GLU A 48 -3.69 9.18 1.73
C GLU A 48 -2.66 8.07 1.55
N PHE A 49 -2.54 7.52 0.34
CA PHE A 49 -1.52 6.51 0.04
C PHE A 49 -0.12 7.07 0.28
N ASP A 50 0.20 8.25 -0.25
CA ASP A 50 1.50 8.88 -0.07
C ASP A 50 1.75 9.26 1.40
N ALA A 51 0.71 9.62 2.16
CA ALA A 51 0.83 9.89 3.60
C ALA A 51 1.11 8.63 4.44
N ILE A 52 0.49 7.50 4.09
CA ILE A 52 0.59 6.23 4.81
C ILE A 52 1.85 5.47 4.39
N VAL A 53 2.10 5.35 3.10
CA VAL A 53 3.19 4.57 2.50
C VAL A 53 4.40 5.47 2.34
N ARG A 54 5.11 5.67 3.46
CA ARG A 54 6.36 6.44 3.53
C ARG A 54 7.53 5.47 3.77
N PRO A 55 8.21 4.95 2.72
CA PRO A 55 9.33 4.02 2.89
C PRO A 55 10.44 4.61 3.77
N GLU A 56 10.65 5.92 3.69
CA GLU A 56 11.58 6.70 4.53
C GLU A 56 11.26 6.67 6.03
N LYS A 57 10.01 6.39 6.41
CA LYS A 57 9.59 6.19 7.81
C LYS A 57 9.57 4.71 8.21
N MET A 58 9.85 3.80 7.27
CA MET A 58 9.85 2.34 7.50
C MET A 58 11.26 1.76 7.58
N ILE A 59 12.30 2.61 7.55
CA ILE A 59 13.72 2.23 7.72
C ILE A 59 14.16 2.16 9.19
N ALA A 60 13.35 2.67 10.12
CA ALA A 60 13.57 2.58 11.55
C ALA A 60 12.21 2.51 12.27
N PRO A 61 12.07 1.75 13.37
CA PRO A 61 10.91 1.88 14.25
C PRO A 61 10.84 3.32 14.80
N ASP A 62 9.65 3.90 14.83
CA ASP A 62 9.39 5.17 15.52
C ASP A 62 9.57 4.91 17.03
N GLU A 63 10.45 5.67 17.69
CA GLU A 63 10.71 5.59 19.15
C GLU A 63 9.52 6.08 19.98
#